data_AF-A0A836FPF5-F1
#
_entry.id   AF-A0A836FPF5-F1
#
_cell.length_a   1.000
_cell.length_b   1.000
_cell.length_c   1.000
_cell.angle_alpha   90.00
_cell.angle_beta   90.00
_cell.angle_gamma   90.00
#
_symmetry.space_group_name_H-M   'P 1'
#
loop_
_entity.id
_entity.type
_entity.pdbx_description
1 polymer ?
#
loop_
_entity_poly.entity_id
_entity_poly.type
_entity_poly.pdbx_seq_one_letter_code
_entity_poly.pdbx_strand_id
1 'polypeptide(L)'
;MSPEEGTVRRRVRRLATMGEYELADGLVQSDREQREMTLSTAFKELERDGAQQWNSLRRAEAQCLLQQQRAALQEERAHSERILCSQVEQCRADEEELTRFVTSETVKLSTMPIAVPREVLVLQQQETQLRWEGSFGAAAQRRDDAARLERELLDASLSSRSSLLGQRITRQATALLTREAIVREKNDASVAALHEKHSRHRRRTAAQLRHVEDGMLAAQRRVYRRMQETCARDGASSATRIKTQRGAALERRVYGDEYRLPSLCELYGSLMESRPSTSPAR
;
A
#
# COMPACT_ATOMS: atom_id res chain seq x y z
N MET A 1 -8.60 48.70 1.48
CA MET A 1 -9.02 50.09 1.29
C MET A 1 -10.10 50.08 0.24
N SER A 2 -11.29 49.64 0.65
CA SER A 2 -12.47 49.76 -0.19
C SER A 2 -12.78 51.26 -0.39
N PRO A 3 -13.40 51.67 -1.52
CA PRO A 3 -13.76 53.07 -1.76
C PRO A 3 -14.69 53.65 -0.68
N GLU A 4 -15.46 52.79 0.00
CA GLU A 4 -16.40 53.18 1.07
C GLU A 4 -15.72 53.47 2.43
N GLU A 5 -14.66 52.74 2.78
CA GLU A 5 -13.83 53.07 3.97
C GLU A 5 -13.20 54.46 3.86
N GLY A 6 -12.84 54.87 2.64
CA GLY A 6 -12.27 56.18 2.34
C GLY A 6 -13.27 57.32 2.50
N THR A 7 -14.56 57.09 2.23
CA THR A 7 -15.62 58.10 2.32
C THR A 7 -16.12 58.25 3.75
N VAL A 8 -16.25 57.16 4.52
CA VAL A 8 -16.64 57.20 5.95
C VAL A 8 -15.59 57.95 6.76
N ARG A 9 -14.29 57.59 6.65
CA ARG A 9 -13.22 58.29 7.38
C ARG A 9 -13.11 59.77 7.05
N ARG A 10 -13.40 60.16 5.80
CA ARG A 10 -13.45 61.57 5.38
C ARG A 10 -14.67 62.29 5.95
N ARG A 11 -15.83 61.63 6.03
CA ARG A 11 -17.05 62.17 6.64
C ARG A 11 -16.90 62.34 8.15
N VAL A 12 -16.38 61.35 8.86
CA VAL A 12 -16.07 61.43 10.31
C VAL A 12 -15.14 62.62 10.59
N ARG A 13 -14.06 62.77 9.80
CA ARG A 13 -13.14 63.91 9.96
C ARG A 13 -13.82 65.26 9.71
N ARG A 14 -14.72 65.36 8.73
CA ARG A 14 -15.48 66.60 8.46
C ARG A 14 -16.43 66.95 9.59
N LEU A 15 -17.15 65.97 10.13
CA LEU A 15 -18.06 66.17 11.27
C LEU A 15 -17.30 66.61 12.52
N ALA A 16 -16.15 65.98 12.79
CA ALA A 16 -15.26 66.37 13.89
C ALA A 16 -14.70 67.79 13.73
N THR A 17 -14.40 68.25 12.50
CA THR A 17 -13.96 69.64 12.25
C THR A 17 -15.08 70.66 12.39
N MET A 18 -16.34 70.25 12.27
CA MET A 18 -17.52 71.11 12.45
C MET A 18 -17.99 71.16 13.92
N GLY A 19 -17.33 70.44 14.83
CA GLY A 19 -17.74 70.34 16.23
C GLY A 19 -18.90 69.37 16.49
N GLU A 20 -19.35 68.63 15.47
CA GLU A 20 -20.46 67.68 15.53
C GLU A 20 -19.97 66.30 16.00
N TYR A 21 -19.41 66.23 17.21
CA TYR A 21 -18.77 65.01 17.74
C TYR A 21 -19.76 63.85 17.94
N GLU A 22 -20.97 64.13 18.41
CA GLU A 22 -22.00 63.09 18.62
C GLU A 22 -22.41 62.41 17.30
N LEU A 23 -22.52 63.18 16.21
CA LEU A 23 -22.81 62.65 14.88
C LEU A 23 -21.60 61.90 14.29
N ALA A 24 -20.38 62.37 14.57
CA ALA A 24 -19.16 61.67 14.18
C ALA A 24 -19.04 60.30 14.89
N ASP A 25 -19.35 60.24 16.19
CA ASP A 25 -19.32 59.01 16.98
C ASP A 25 -20.43 58.04 16.58
N GLY A 26 -21.66 58.53 16.35
CA GLY A 26 -22.76 57.70 15.83
C GLY A 26 -22.46 57.10 14.45
N LEU A 27 -21.77 57.84 13.57
CA LEU A 27 -21.36 57.35 12.25
C LEU A 27 -20.24 56.31 12.34
N VAL A 28 -19.31 56.43 13.31
CA VAL A 28 -18.30 55.40 13.61
C VAL A 28 -18.93 54.14 14.20
N GLN A 29 -19.91 54.28 15.09
CA GLN A 29 -20.64 53.16 15.69
C GLN A 29 -21.47 52.40 14.64
N SER A 30 -22.21 53.10 13.80
CA SER A 30 -22.99 52.49 12.71
C SER A 30 -22.10 51.75 11.69
N ASP A 31 -20.97 52.36 11.29
CA ASP A 31 -19.98 51.72 10.40
C ASP A 31 -19.33 50.49 11.07
N ARG A 32 -19.12 50.53 12.38
CA ARG A 32 -18.62 49.39 13.15
C ARG A 32 -19.63 48.25 13.22
N GLU A 33 -20.89 48.53 13.54
CA GLU A 33 -21.97 47.54 13.61
C GLU A 33 -22.20 46.88 12.24
N GLN A 34 -22.21 47.67 11.17
CA GLN A 34 -22.37 47.15 9.80
C GLN A 34 -21.18 46.26 9.39
N ARG A 35 -19.97 46.60 9.80
CA ARG A 35 -18.78 45.74 9.60
C ARG A 35 -18.82 44.46 10.43
N GLU A 36 -19.18 44.54 11.70
CA GLU A 36 -19.31 43.36 12.56
C GLU A 36 -20.37 42.40 12.01
N MET A 37 -21.48 42.93 11.48
CA MET A 37 -22.51 42.14 10.81
C MET A 37 -22.00 41.47 9.53
N THR A 38 -21.34 42.22 8.63
CA THR A 38 -20.80 41.67 7.37
C THR A 38 -19.70 40.63 7.60
N LEU A 39 -18.86 40.82 8.63
CA LEU A 39 -17.86 39.83 9.04
C LEU A 39 -18.53 38.59 9.63
N SER A 40 -19.53 38.77 10.49
CA SER A 40 -20.31 37.65 11.07
C SER A 40 -20.99 36.81 9.99
N THR A 41 -21.58 37.45 8.97
CA THR A 41 -22.16 36.73 7.83
C THR A 41 -21.08 36.00 7.03
N ALA A 42 -19.93 36.63 6.76
CA ALA A 42 -18.83 36.01 6.04
C ALA A 42 -18.24 34.80 6.79
N PHE A 43 -18.13 34.84 8.12
CA PHE A 43 -17.71 33.67 8.92
C PHE A 43 -18.71 32.51 8.80
N LYS A 44 -20.02 32.79 8.89
CA LYS A 44 -21.07 31.76 8.74
C LYS A 44 -21.07 31.13 7.35
N GLU A 45 -20.86 31.93 6.31
CA GLU A 45 -20.72 31.43 4.94
C GLU A 45 -19.48 30.55 4.79
N LEU A 46 -18.35 30.98 5.34
CA LEU A 46 -17.11 30.24 5.28
C LEU A 46 -17.16 28.90 6.06
N GLU A 47 -17.88 28.85 7.18
CA GLU A 47 -18.17 27.61 7.90
C GLU A 47 -19.02 26.64 7.07
N ARG A 48 -20.07 27.16 6.40
CA ARG A 48 -20.93 26.36 5.52
C ARG A 48 -20.16 25.81 4.33
N ASP A 49 -19.36 26.65 3.68
CA ASP A 49 -18.53 26.24 2.55
C ASP A 49 -17.48 25.21 2.98
N GLY A 50 -16.87 25.40 4.15
CA GLY A 50 -15.94 24.43 4.73
C GLY A 50 -16.58 23.08 5.00
N ALA A 51 -17.81 23.07 5.54
CA ALA A 51 -18.58 21.84 5.76
C ALA A 51 -18.97 21.16 4.44
N GLN A 52 -19.36 21.91 3.41
CA GLN A 52 -19.67 21.38 2.09
C GLN A 52 -18.43 20.75 1.42
N GLN A 53 -17.28 21.44 1.47
CA GLN A 53 -16.00 20.94 0.95
C GLN A 53 -15.55 19.67 1.69
N TRP A 54 -15.75 19.60 3.01
CA TRP A 54 -15.44 18.40 3.77
C TRP A 54 -16.32 17.22 3.39
N ASN A 55 -17.62 17.45 3.25
CA ASN A 55 -18.57 16.41 2.84
C ASN A 55 -18.30 15.91 1.43
N SER A 56 -17.93 16.79 0.49
CA SER A 56 -17.56 16.40 -0.86
C SER A 56 -16.26 15.60 -0.88
N LEU A 57 -15.26 16.00 -0.10
CA LEU A 57 -14.01 15.25 0.07
C LEU A 57 -14.28 13.84 0.60
N ARG A 58 -15.06 13.70 1.67
CA ARG A 58 -15.41 12.38 2.25
C ARG A 58 -16.13 11.46 1.27
N ARG A 59 -17.03 12.00 0.44
CA ARG A 59 -17.69 11.24 -0.62
C ARG A 59 -16.70 10.81 -1.70
N ALA A 60 -15.83 11.71 -2.14
CA ALA A 60 -14.80 11.42 -3.15
C ALA A 60 -13.79 10.37 -2.65
N GLU A 61 -13.36 10.47 -1.39
CA GLU A 61 -12.52 9.46 -0.73
C GLU A 61 -13.19 8.09 -0.74
N ALA A 62 -14.44 7.99 -0.29
CA ALA A 62 -15.18 6.73 -0.26
C ALA A 62 -15.32 6.12 -1.66
N GLN A 63 -15.66 6.94 -2.67
CA GLN A 63 -15.75 6.50 -4.06
C GLN A 63 -14.41 6.03 -4.62
N CYS A 64 -13.33 6.76 -4.36
CA CYS A 64 -11.98 6.40 -4.77
C CYS A 64 -11.55 5.05 -4.18
N LEU A 65 -11.75 4.86 -2.87
CA LEU A 65 -11.43 3.60 -2.19
C LEU A 65 -12.25 2.43 -2.73
N LEU A 66 -13.54 2.63 -2.97
CA LEU A 66 -14.41 1.60 -3.56
C LEU A 66 -13.97 1.22 -4.97
N GLN A 67 -13.63 2.20 -5.82
CA GLN A 67 -13.14 1.94 -7.17
C GLN A 67 -11.83 1.15 -7.14
N GLN A 68 -10.92 1.50 -6.24
CA GLN A 68 -9.65 0.77 -6.10
C GLN A 68 -9.84 -0.65 -5.57
N GLN A 69 -10.74 -0.86 -4.61
CA GLN A 69 -11.08 -2.20 -4.14
C GLN A 69 -11.67 -3.05 -5.27
N ARG A 70 -12.58 -2.49 -6.07
CA ARG A 70 -13.17 -3.18 -7.22
C ARG A 70 -12.11 -3.55 -8.26
N ALA A 71 -11.23 -2.61 -8.61
CA ALA A 71 -10.15 -2.85 -9.55
C ALA A 71 -9.18 -3.95 -9.06
N ALA A 72 -8.79 -3.90 -7.78
CA ALA A 72 -7.94 -4.91 -7.17
C ALA A 72 -8.59 -6.31 -7.18
N LEU A 73 -9.87 -6.40 -6.82
CA LEU A 73 -10.61 -7.66 -6.84
C LEU A 73 -10.79 -8.22 -8.26
N GLN A 74 -11.00 -7.36 -9.26
CA GLN A 74 -11.06 -7.79 -10.65
C GLN A 74 -9.71 -8.31 -11.15
N GLU A 75 -8.62 -7.63 -10.79
CA GLU A 75 -7.26 -8.09 -11.14
C GLU A 75 -6.92 -9.41 -10.44
N GLU A 76 -7.26 -9.56 -9.15
CA GLU A 76 -7.12 -10.81 -8.39
C GLU A 76 -7.90 -11.97 -9.02
N ARG A 77 -9.17 -11.73 -9.41
CA ARG A 77 -9.98 -12.75 -10.08
C ARG A 77 -9.36 -13.17 -11.40
N ALA A 78 -9.04 -12.22 -12.28
CA ALA A 78 -8.42 -12.51 -13.56
C ALA A 78 -7.08 -13.25 -13.42
N HIS A 79 -6.29 -12.91 -12.40
CA HIS A 79 -5.03 -13.60 -12.10
C HIS A 79 -5.27 -15.04 -11.62
N SER A 80 -6.22 -15.24 -10.71
CA SER A 80 -6.58 -16.58 -10.21
C SER A 80 -7.13 -17.49 -11.32
N GLU A 81 -7.97 -16.96 -12.21
CA GLU A 81 -8.50 -17.69 -13.36
C GLU A 81 -7.37 -18.14 -14.29
N ARG A 82 -6.39 -17.27 -14.59
CA ARG A 82 -5.22 -17.62 -15.40
C ARG A 82 -4.41 -18.75 -14.76
N ILE A 83 -4.16 -18.67 -13.44
CA ILE A 83 -3.44 -19.72 -12.71
C ILE A 83 -4.21 -21.04 -12.82
N LEU A 84 -5.51 -21.05 -12.54
CA LEU A 84 -6.34 -22.25 -12.59
C LEU A 84 -6.35 -22.87 -13.99
N CYS A 85 -6.54 -22.08 -15.04
CA CYS A 85 -6.48 -22.56 -16.43
C CYS A 85 -5.11 -23.18 -16.73
N SER A 86 -4.02 -22.50 -16.38
CA SER A 86 -2.66 -23.02 -16.62
C SER A 86 -2.38 -24.31 -15.85
N GLN A 87 -2.91 -24.47 -14.63
CA GLN A 87 -2.78 -25.69 -13.85
C GLN A 87 -3.54 -26.85 -14.49
N VAL A 88 -4.77 -26.62 -14.95
CA VAL A 88 -5.57 -27.65 -15.63
C VAL A 88 -4.88 -28.10 -16.93
N GLU A 89 -4.38 -27.17 -17.73
CA GLU A 89 -3.64 -27.49 -18.95
C GLU A 89 -2.37 -28.29 -18.66
N GLN A 90 -1.64 -27.90 -17.62
CA GLN A 90 -0.42 -28.59 -17.24
C GLN A 90 -0.68 -29.99 -16.69
N CYS A 91 -1.68 -30.18 -15.82
CA CYS A 91 -2.06 -31.51 -15.34
C CYS A 91 -2.43 -32.44 -16.50
N ARG A 92 -3.20 -31.94 -17.48
CA ARG A 92 -3.53 -32.72 -18.68
C ARG A 92 -2.28 -33.09 -19.48
N ALA A 93 -1.38 -32.13 -19.69
CA ALA A 93 -0.13 -32.38 -20.42
C ALA A 93 0.76 -33.40 -19.70
N ASP A 94 0.87 -33.33 -18.37
CA ASP A 94 1.68 -34.23 -17.55
C ASP A 94 1.07 -35.65 -17.52
N GLU A 95 -0.27 -35.78 -17.47
CA GLU A 95 -0.98 -37.06 -17.61
C GLU A 95 -0.78 -37.68 -19.01
N GLU A 96 -0.88 -36.88 -20.07
CA GLU A 96 -0.61 -37.31 -21.44
C GLU A 96 0.85 -37.73 -21.64
N GLU A 97 1.80 -37.01 -21.05
CA GLU A 97 3.22 -37.35 -21.10
C GLU A 97 3.47 -38.69 -20.40
N LEU A 98 2.92 -38.87 -19.20
CA LEU A 98 3.09 -40.11 -18.43
C LEU A 98 2.48 -41.32 -19.16
N THR A 99 1.29 -41.18 -19.75
CA THR A 99 0.64 -42.24 -20.52
C THR A 99 1.43 -42.61 -21.78
N ARG A 100 1.95 -41.62 -22.52
CA ARG A 100 2.87 -41.85 -23.65
C ARG A 100 4.16 -42.53 -23.21
N PHE A 101 4.70 -42.15 -22.06
CA PHE A 101 5.90 -42.77 -21.51
C PHE A 101 5.65 -44.25 -21.18
N VAL A 102 4.58 -44.56 -20.43
CA VAL A 102 4.19 -45.93 -20.06
C VAL A 102 3.99 -46.81 -21.29
N THR A 103 3.27 -46.32 -22.31
CA THR A 103 3.03 -47.09 -23.55
C THR A 103 4.34 -47.32 -24.31
N SER A 104 5.21 -46.32 -24.41
CA SER A 104 6.51 -46.49 -25.07
C SER A 104 7.44 -47.47 -24.33
N GLU A 105 7.49 -47.43 -23.01
CA GLU A 105 8.36 -48.29 -22.21
C GLU A 105 7.84 -49.73 -22.14
N THR A 106 6.52 -49.94 -22.09
CA THR A 106 5.93 -51.27 -22.17
C THR A 106 6.27 -51.95 -23.49
N VAL A 107 6.19 -51.24 -24.62
CA VAL A 107 6.58 -51.75 -25.94
C VAL A 107 8.08 -52.05 -26.02
N LYS A 108 8.94 -51.16 -25.48
CA LYS A 108 10.39 -51.41 -25.45
C LYS A 108 10.75 -52.65 -24.63
N LEU A 109 10.11 -52.86 -23.49
CA LEU A 109 10.41 -54.01 -22.62
C LEU A 109 9.76 -55.31 -23.10
N SER A 110 8.63 -55.25 -23.80
CA SER A 110 8.00 -56.44 -24.39
C SER A 110 8.77 -56.95 -25.60
N THR A 111 9.36 -56.06 -26.40
CA THR A 111 10.15 -56.40 -27.60
C THR A 111 11.59 -56.83 -27.29
N MET A 112 12.07 -56.61 -26.06
CA MET A 112 13.41 -57.00 -25.66
C MET A 112 13.57 -58.54 -25.72
N PRO A 113 14.57 -59.09 -26.42
CA PRO A 113 14.77 -60.53 -26.50
C PRO A 113 15.11 -61.11 -25.12
N ILE A 114 14.65 -62.33 -24.86
CA ILE A 114 15.02 -63.11 -23.66
C ILE A 114 16.25 -63.94 -24.05
N ALA A 115 17.37 -63.70 -23.37
CA ALA A 115 18.58 -64.49 -23.59
C ALA A 115 18.39 -65.90 -23.00
N VAL A 116 18.67 -66.94 -23.80
CA VAL A 116 18.67 -68.33 -23.33
C VAL A 116 19.96 -68.57 -22.54
N PRO A 117 19.87 -68.94 -21.25
CA PRO A 117 21.06 -69.18 -20.43
C PRO A 117 21.84 -70.42 -20.86
N ARG A 118 23.14 -70.44 -20.53
CA ARG A 118 24.05 -71.52 -20.93
C ARG A 118 23.61 -72.87 -20.35
N GLU A 119 23.00 -72.86 -19.18
CA GLU A 119 22.52 -74.02 -18.47
C GLU A 119 21.42 -74.75 -19.24
N VAL A 120 20.49 -74.01 -19.87
CA VAL A 120 19.48 -74.57 -20.77
C VAL A 120 20.14 -75.23 -21.98
N LEU A 121 21.11 -74.55 -22.60
CA LEU A 121 21.83 -75.07 -23.76
C LEU A 121 22.62 -76.34 -23.43
N VAL A 122 23.23 -76.40 -22.24
CA VAL A 122 23.96 -77.59 -21.76
C VAL A 122 23.00 -78.76 -21.53
N LEU A 123 21.82 -78.54 -20.94
CA LEU A 123 20.81 -79.58 -20.76
C LEU A 123 20.28 -80.11 -22.09
N GLN A 124 20.03 -79.23 -23.06
CA GLN A 124 19.64 -79.61 -24.43
C GLN A 124 20.75 -80.43 -25.11
N GLN A 125 22.02 -80.06 -24.92
CA GLN A 125 23.14 -80.82 -25.47
C GLN A 125 23.27 -82.22 -24.82
N GLN A 126 23.10 -82.32 -23.50
CA GLN A 126 23.08 -83.60 -22.76
C GLN A 126 21.92 -84.49 -23.20
N GLU A 127 20.73 -83.93 -23.43
CA GLU A 127 19.59 -84.66 -24.01
C GLU A 127 19.97 -85.29 -25.35
N THR A 128 20.60 -84.52 -26.25
CA THR A 128 20.99 -85.05 -27.56
C THR A 128 21.99 -86.20 -27.46
N GLN A 129 23.01 -86.07 -26.60
CA GLN A 129 24.01 -87.12 -26.38
C GLN A 129 23.38 -88.41 -25.82
N LEU A 130 22.53 -88.31 -24.80
CA LEU A 130 21.86 -89.46 -24.19
C LEU A 130 20.90 -90.16 -25.17
N ARG A 131 20.30 -89.42 -26.11
CA ARG A 131 19.53 -90.02 -27.22
C ARG A 131 20.42 -90.83 -28.16
N TRP A 132 21.59 -90.31 -28.52
CA TRP A 132 22.55 -91.03 -29.36
C TRP A 132 23.08 -92.30 -28.70
N GLU A 133 23.21 -92.30 -27.38
CA GLU A 133 23.65 -93.44 -26.57
C GLU A 133 22.53 -94.49 -26.30
N GLY A 134 21.30 -94.24 -26.76
CA GLY A 134 20.15 -95.14 -26.55
C GLY A 134 19.50 -95.05 -25.16
N SER A 135 19.93 -94.10 -24.32
CA SER A 135 19.44 -93.90 -22.96
C SER A 135 18.22 -92.96 -22.92
N PHE A 136 17.10 -93.41 -23.51
CA PHE A 136 15.90 -92.57 -23.68
C PHE A 136 15.27 -92.06 -22.38
N GLY A 137 15.30 -92.85 -21.31
CA GLY A 137 14.77 -92.45 -20.00
C GLY A 137 15.54 -91.27 -19.38
N ALA A 138 16.87 -91.30 -19.46
CA ALA A 138 17.73 -90.20 -19.00
C ALA A 138 17.61 -88.97 -19.91
N ALA A 139 17.48 -89.16 -21.22
CA ALA A 139 17.22 -88.06 -22.15
C ALA A 139 15.88 -87.35 -21.87
N ALA A 140 14.82 -88.10 -21.53
CA ALA A 140 13.53 -87.53 -21.16
C ALA A 140 13.64 -86.67 -19.88
N GLN A 141 14.38 -87.13 -18.87
CA GLN A 141 14.64 -86.35 -17.65
C GLN A 141 15.37 -85.04 -17.97
N ARG A 142 16.40 -85.05 -18.81
CA ARG A 142 17.13 -83.83 -19.19
C ARG A 142 16.28 -82.83 -19.97
N ARG A 143 15.36 -83.34 -20.79
CA ARG A 143 14.35 -82.51 -21.47
C ARG A 143 13.39 -81.86 -20.47
N ASP A 144 12.91 -82.61 -19.48
CA ASP A 144 12.02 -82.08 -18.44
C ASP A 144 12.73 -81.04 -17.57
N ASP A 145 13.99 -81.28 -17.22
CA ASP A 145 14.83 -80.33 -16.48
C ASP A 145 15.08 -79.04 -17.28
N ALA A 146 15.38 -79.15 -18.58
CA ALA A 146 15.54 -77.99 -19.47
C ALA A 146 14.24 -77.19 -19.56
N ALA A 147 13.09 -77.85 -19.75
CA ALA A 147 11.79 -77.20 -19.83
C ALA A 147 11.38 -76.54 -18.50
N ARG A 148 11.75 -77.13 -17.36
CA ARG A 148 11.54 -76.53 -16.03
C ARG A 148 12.37 -75.27 -15.88
N LEU A 149 13.66 -75.34 -16.19
CA LEU A 149 14.58 -74.21 -16.10
C LEU A 149 14.15 -73.07 -17.03
N GLU A 150 13.74 -73.37 -18.27
CA GLU A 150 13.21 -72.38 -19.22
C GLU A 150 12.00 -71.63 -18.65
N ARG A 151 11.05 -72.32 -18.00
CA ARG A 151 9.89 -71.66 -17.38
C ARG A 151 10.29 -70.75 -16.23
N GLU A 152 11.12 -71.23 -15.31
CA GLU A 152 11.59 -70.44 -14.16
C GLU A 152 12.32 -69.17 -14.62
N LEU A 153 13.13 -69.27 -15.68
CA LEU A 153 13.84 -68.14 -16.27
C LEU A 153 12.90 -67.16 -16.96
N LEU A 154 11.90 -67.65 -17.70
CA LEU A 154 10.87 -66.81 -18.30
C LEU A 154 10.13 -66.03 -17.22
N ASP A 155 9.66 -66.70 -16.17
CA ASP A 155 8.95 -66.08 -15.05
C ASP A 155 9.80 -65.04 -14.31
N ALA A 156 11.06 -65.37 -14.03
CA ALA A 156 12.02 -64.43 -13.43
C ALA A 156 12.28 -63.22 -14.34
N SER A 157 12.40 -63.43 -15.65
CA SER A 157 12.62 -62.35 -16.62
C SER A 157 11.42 -61.42 -16.74
N LEU A 158 10.20 -61.96 -16.75
CA LEU A 158 8.96 -61.19 -16.78
C LEU A 158 8.79 -60.39 -15.49
N SER A 159 9.09 -61.00 -14.33
CA SER A 159 9.07 -60.34 -13.02
C SER A 159 10.10 -59.22 -12.92
N SER A 160 11.30 -59.43 -13.47
CA SER A 160 12.33 -58.39 -13.52
C SER A 160 11.92 -57.23 -14.43
N ARG A 161 11.30 -57.51 -15.58
CA ARG A 161 10.80 -56.49 -16.51
C ARG A 161 9.68 -55.66 -15.89
N SER A 162 8.72 -56.29 -15.21
CA SER A 162 7.62 -55.57 -14.54
C SER A 162 8.15 -54.68 -13.41
N SER A 163 9.10 -55.17 -12.62
CA SER A 163 9.79 -54.37 -11.60
C SER A 163 10.52 -53.16 -12.20
N LEU A 164 11.29 -53.36 -13.27
CA LEU A 164 12.03 -52.31 -13.94
C LEU A 164 11.11 -51.27 -14.60
N LEU A 165 10.00 -51.71 -15.21
CA LEU A 165 8.95 -50.83 -15.72
C LEU A 165 8.39 -49.96 -14.59
N GLY A 166 8.01 -50.57 -13.46
CA GLY A 166 7.50 -49.85 -12.29
C GLY A 166 8.50 -48.80 -11.76
N GLN A 167 9.78 -49.14 -11.68
CA GLN A 167 10.84 -48.21 -11.28
C GLN A 167 11.01 -47.05 -12.27
N ARG A 168 10.91 -47.30 -13.58
CA ARG A 168 11.00 -46.22 -14.59
C ARG A 168 9.79 -45.29 -14.55
N ILE A 169 8.58 -45.85 -14.41
CA ILE A 169 7.34 -45.06 -14.29
C ILE A 169 7.38 -44.18 -13.05
N THR A 170 7.79 -44.73 -11.91
CA THR A 170 7.89 -43.96 -10.66
C THR A 170 8.92 -42.83 -10.78
N ARG A 171 10.09 -43.07 -11.38
CA ARG A 171 11.07 -42.01 -11.67
C ARG A 171 10.49 -40.91 -12.57
N GLN A 172 9.81 -41.28 -13.66
CA GLN A 172 9.18 -40.29 -14.54
C GLN A 172 8.11 -39.47 -13.80
N ALA A 173 7.23 -40.13 -13.03
CA ALA A 173 6.21 -39.47 -12.23
C ALA A 173 6.83 -38.50 -11.20
N THR A 174 7.92 -38.90 -10.53
CA THR A 174 8.61 -38.00 -9.59
C THR A 174 9.21 -36.78 -10.29
N ALA A 175 9.76 -36.93 -11.50
CA ALA A 175 10.27 -35.80 -12.27
C ALA A 175 9.16 -34.81 -12.64
N LEU A 176 8.00 -35.30 -13.08
CA LEU A 176 6.82 -34.47 -13.34
C LEU A 176 6.36 -33.73 -12.07
N LEU A 177 6.26 -34.42 -10.93
CA LEU A 177 5.92 -33.79 -9.65
C LEU A 177 6.91 -32.69 -9.24
N THR A 178 8.21 -32.88 -9.46
CA THR A 178 9.20 -31.81 -9.18
C THR A 178 9.01 -30.60 -10.08
N ARG A 179 8.67 -30.81 -11.36
CA ARG A 179 8.36 -29.73 -12.31
C ARG A 179 7.09 -28.99 -11.89
N GLU A 180 6.05 -29.70 -11.49
CA GLU A 180 4.83 -29.10 -10.95
C GLU A 180 5.12 -28.26 -9.69
N ALA A 181 5.95 -28.76 -8.77
CA ALA A 181 6.32 -28.03 -7.56
C ALA A 181 6.98 -26.69 -7.89
N ILE A 182 7.92 -26.66 -8.84
CA ILE A 182 8.56 -25.43 -9.31
C ILE A 182 7.54 -24.45 -9.90
N VAL A 183 6.54 -24.95 -10.64
CA VAL A 183 5.48 -24.11 -11.19
C VAL A 183 4.56 -23.56 -10.10
N ARG A 184 4.21 -24.38 -9.10
CA ARG A 184 3.44 -23.94 -7.91
C ARG A 184 4.17 -22.81 -7.18
N GLU A 185 5.47 -22.95 -6.92
CA GLU A 185 6.28 -21.90 -6.29
C GLU A 185 6.27 -20.59 -7.11
N LYS A 186 6.36 -20.67 -8.44
CA LYS A 186 6.25 -19.50 -9.33
C LYS A 186 4.87 -18.85 -9.24
N ASN A 187 3.81 -19.65 -9.19
CA ASN A 187 2.45 -19.17 -9.03
C ASN A 187 2.28 -18.46 -7.69
N ASP A 188 2.78 -19.04 -6.59
CA ASP A 188 2.73 -18.42 -5.26
C ASP A 188 3.51 -17.10 -5.21
N ALA A 189 4.70 -17.06 -5.82
CA ALA A 189 5.47 -15.84 -5.97
C ALA A 189 4.72 -14.77 -6.77
N SER A 190 4.02 -15.16 -7.84
CA SER A 190 3.19 -14.24 -8.63
C SER A 190 2.01 -13.67 -7.84
N VAL A 191 1.38 -14.50 -6.99
CA VAL A 191 0.28 -14.09 -6.11
C VAL A 191 0.80 -13.11 -5.06
N ALA A 192 1.95 -13.40 -4.44
CA ALA A 192 2.60 -12.51 -3.50
C ALA A 192 2.95 -11.16 -4.14
N ALA A 193 3.51 -11.16 -5.35
CA ALA A 193 3.83 -9.94 -6.10
C ALA A 193 2.58 -9.10 -6.41
N LEU A 194 1.46 -9.75 -6.76
CA LEU A 194 0.18 -9.08 -6.98
C LEU A 194 -0.35 -8.42 -5.70
N HIS A 195 -0.31 -9.14 -4.57
CA HIS A 195 -0.72 -8.58 -3.27
C HIS A 195 0.18 -7.41 -2.87
N GLU A 196 1.48 -7.52 -3.11
CA GLU A 196 2.41 -6.43 -2.84
C GLU A 196 2.08 -5.21 -3.70
N LYS A 197 1.84 -5.39 -5.00
CA LYS A 197 1.39 -4.33 -5.91
C LYS A 197 0.13 -3.62 -5.38
N HIS A 198 -0.88 -4.38 -4.96
CA HIS A 198 -2.12 -3.83 -4.37
C HIS A 198 -1.85 -3.08 -3.08
N SER A 199 -1.01 -3.62 -2.19
CA SER A 199 -0.64 -2.96 -0.93
C SER A 199 0.09 -1.63 -1.18
N ARG A 200 1.02 -1.59 -2.13
CA ARG A 200 1.75 -0.38 -2.54
C ARG A 200 0.80 0.64 -3.13
N HIS A 201 -0.13 0.23 -3.98
CA HIS A 201 -1.12 1.12 -4.57
C HIS A 201 -2.03 1.72 -3.49
N ARG A 202 -2.56 0.91 -2.57
CA ARG A 202 -3.37 1.39 -1.43
C ARG A 202 -2.64 2.42 -0.58
N ARG A 203 -1.36 2.18 -0.27
CA ARG A 203 -0.53 3.14 0.49
C ARG A 203 -0.36 4.47 -0.24
N ARG A 204 -0.12 4.43 -1.56
CA ARG A 204 0.01 5.64 -2.40
C ARG A 204 -1.30 6.44 -2.41
N THR A 205 -2.43 5.77 -2.59
CA THR A 205 -3.74 6.43 -2.54
C THR A 205 -4.00 7.06 -1.18
N ALA A 206 -3.77 6.32 -0.09
CA ALA A 206 -3.97 6.85 1.26
C ALA A 206 -3.11 8.11 1.51
N ALA A 207 -1.87 8.13 1.04
CA ALA A 207 -1.01 9.31 1.12
C ALA A 207 -1.54 10.48 0.27
N GLN A 208 -2.05 10.22 -0.94
CA GLN A 208 -2.66 11.24 -1.79
C GLN A 208 -3.91 11.86 -1.15
N LEU A 209 -4.80 11.03 -0.58
CA LEU A 209 -6.00 11.50 0.11
C LEU A 209 -5.63 12.38 1.32
N ARG A 210 -4.66 11.95 2.13
CA ARG A 210 -4.13 12.76 3.25
C ARG A 210 -3.57 14.10 2.79
N HIS A 211 -2.80 14.11 1.71
CA HIS A 211 -2.25 15.35 1.16
C HIS A 211 -3.36 16.32 0.71
N VAL A 212 -4.44 15.81 0.10
CA VAL A 212 -5.60 16.62 -0.29
C VAL A 212 -6.33 17.16 0.95
N GLU A 213 -6.53 16.31 1.96
CA GLU A 213 -7.12 16.68 3.26
C GLU A 213 -6.33 17.80 3.95
N ASP A 214 -5.01 17.62 4.08
CA ASP A 214 -4.10 18.61 4.65
C ASP A 214 -4.09 19.93 3.85
N GLY A 215 -4.09 19.83 2.51
CA GLY A 215 -4.15 20.99 1.62
C GLY A 215 -5.43 21.80 1.80
N MET A 216 -6.58 21.12 1.94
CA MET A 216 -7.87 21.73 2.20
C MET A 216 -7.89 22.42 3.58
N LEU A 217 -7.43 21.74 4.63
CA LEU A 217 -7.35 22.30 5.98
C LEU A 217 -6.41 23.53 6.03
N ALA A 218 -5.26 23.46 5.35
CA ALA A 218 -4.32 24.57 5.26
C ALA A 218 -4.89 25.76 4.46
N ALA A 219 -5.70 25.50 3.43
CA ALA A 219 -6.41 26.56 2.70
C ALA A 219 -7.44 27.24 3.61
N GLN A 220 -8.29 26.47 4.30
CA GLN A 220 -9.28 27.00 5.25
C GLN A 220 -8.61 27.86 6.33
N ARG A 221 -7.57 27.35 7.00
CA ARG A 221 -6.81 28.11 8.01
C ARG A 221 -6.25 29.43 7.47
N ARG A 222 -5.79 29.47 6.22
CA ARG A 222 -5.32 30.71 5.58
C ARG A 222 -6.44 31.70 5.35
N VAL A 223 -7.63 31.25 4.96
CA VAL A 223 -8.79 32.15 4.80
C VAL A 223 -9.28 32.67 6.15
N TYR A 224 -9.42 31.80 7.16
CA TYR A 224 -9.74 32.22 8.53
C TYR A 224 -8.76 33.26 9.07
N ARG A 225 -7.45 33.03 8.90
CA ARG A 225 -6.41 33.97 9.33
C ARG A 225 -6.53 35.31 8.60
N ARG A 226 -6.74 35.30 7.28
CA ARG A 226 -6.93 36.54 6.50
C ARG A 226 -8.15 37.34 6.98
N MET A 227 -9.26 36.66 7.29
CA MET A 227 -10.46 37.34 7.83
C MET A 227 -10.20 37.93 9.22
N GLN A 228 -9.50 37.22 10.10
CA GLN A 228 -9.10 37.76 11.41
C GLN A 228 -8.15 38.96 11.29
N GLU A 229 -7.20 38.91 10.34
CA GLU A 229 -6.28 40.02 10.07
C GLU A 229 -6.98 41.25 9.51
N THR A 230 -8.03 41.08 8.68
CA THR A 230 -8.87 42.20 8.23
C THR A 230 -9.63 42.83 9.39
N CYS A 231 -10.17 42.04 10.33
CA CYS A 231 -10.79 42.57 11.56
C CYS A 231 -9.80 43.39 12.40
N ALA A 232 -8.54 42.93 12.52
CA ALA A 232 -7.53 43.57 13.34
C ALA A 232 -6.95 44.87 12.71
N ARG A 233 -6.95 45.01 11.38
CA ARG A 233 -6.38 46.18 10.70
C ARG A 233 -7.27 47.44 10.77
N ASP A 234 -8.57 47.29 10.97
CA ASP A 234 -9.51 48.41 10.96
C ASP A 234 -9.71 49.10 12.31
N GLY A 235 -9.36 48.43 13.41
CA GLY A 235 -9.30 49.05 14.73
C GLY A 235 -7.98 49.77 14.96
N ALA A 236 -7.72 50.91 14.30
CA ALA A 236 -6.69 51.96 14.58
C ALA A 236 -5.23 51.54 14.95
N SER A 237 -4.92 50.25 14.99
CA SER A 237 -3.78 49.67 15.69
C SER A 237 -2.65 49.31 14.75
N SER A 238 -2.88 49.26 13.43
CA SER A 238 -1.78 48.99 12.48
C SER A 238 -0.85 50.19 12.33
N ALA A 239 -1.36 51.42 12.40
CA ALA A 239 -0.54 52.63 12.33
C ALA A 239 0.30 52.82 13.60
N THR A 240 -0.25 52.51 14.78
CA THR A 240 0.49 52.54 16.04
C THR A 240 1.46 51.36 16.13
N ARG A 241 1.07 50.15 15.73
CA ARG A 241 1.94 48.96 15.75
C ARG A 241 3.12 49.04 14.77
N ILE A 242 2.93 49.60 13.57
CA ILE A 242 4.02 49.82 12.60
C ILE A 242 4.93 50.95 13.08
N LYS A 243 4.39 52.01 13.70
CA LYS A 243 5.18 53.09 14.31
C LYS A 243 5.96 52.60 15.53
N THR A 244 5.39 51.78 16.40
CA THR A 244 6.09 51.19 17.55
C THR A 244 7.12 50.15 17.12
N GLN A 245 6.86 49.36 16.08
CA GLN A 245 7.85 48.42 15.53
C GLN A 245 9.01 49.15 14.83
N ARG A 246 8.75 50.25 14.11
CA ARG A 246 9.82 51.11 13.55
C ARG A 246 10.56 51.88 14.64
N GLY A 247 9.86 52.38 15.66
CA GLY A 247 10.45 53.03 16.83
C GLY A 247 11.40 52.08 17.57
N ALA A 248 10.92 50.88 17.93
CA ALA A 248 11.73 49.86 18.57
C ALA A 248 12.88 49.36 17.70
N ALA A 249 12.70 49.27 16.38
CA ALA A 249 13.78 48.88 15.46
C ALA A 249 14.83 49.99 15.25
N LEU A 250 14.44 51.27 15.33
CA LEU A 250 15.36 52.41 15.32
C LEU A 250 16.08 52.55 16.67
N GLU A 251 15.37 52.39 17.78
CA GLU A 251 15.95 52.41 19.13
C GLU A 251 17.00 51.31 19.32
N ARG A 252 16.73 50.07 18.88
CA ARG A 252 17.73 48.99 18.88
C ARG A 252 18.94 49.26 17.98
N ARG A 253 18.75 49.99 16.87
CA ARG A 253 19.86 50.35 15.96
C ARG A 253 20.74 51.47 16.50
N VAL A 254 20.19 52.38 17.31
CA VAL A 254 20.92 53.53 17.86
C VAL A 254 21.58 53.21 19.20
N TYR A 255 20.92 52.41 20.04
CA TYR A 255 21.37 52.18 21.43
C TYR A 255 21.75 50.72 21.75
N GLY A 256 21.64 49.79 20.79
CA GLY A 256 21.89 48.37 21.02
C GLY A 256 20.80 47.69 21.86
N ASP A 257 21.01 46.42 22.20
CA ASP A 257 20.03 45.59 22.93
C ASP A 257 19.98 45.86 24.45
N GLU A 258 20.85 46.72 24.98
CA GLU A 258 20.98 46.96 26.43
C GLU A 258 20.30 48.24 26.93
N TYR A 259 19.59 48.97 26.07
CA TYR A 259 18.92 50.21 26.48
C TYR A 259 17.59 49.94 27.20
N ARG A 260 17.64 49.85 28.54
CA ARG A 260 16.44 49.83 29.39
C ARG A 260 16.01 51.28 29.70
N LEU A 261 14.95 51.75 29.06
CA LEU A 261 14.26 52.98 29.48
C LEU A 261 13.56 52.70 30.83
N PRO A 262 13.87 53.46 31.89
CA PRO A 262 13.14 53.32 33.15
C PRO A 262 11.66 53.63 32.92
N SER A 263 10.78 52.80 33.48
CA SER A 263 9.35 53.07 33.39
C SER A 263 9.02 54.39 34.09
N LEU A 264 7.93 55.06 33.70
CA LEU A 264 7.47 56.27 34.40
C LEU A 264 7.23 56.01 35.90
N CYS A 265 6.89 54.77 36.27
CA CYS A 265 6.80 54.33 37.66
C CYS A 265 8.16 54.28 38.37
N GLU A 266 9.23 53.91 37.68
CA GLU A 266 10.60 53.94 38.23
C GLU A 266 11.14 55.38 38.36
N LEU A 267 10.72 56.30 37.49
CA LEU A 267 11.15 57.71 37.52
C LEU A 267 10.36 58.59 38.50
N TYR A 268 9.06 58.33 38.67
CA TYR A 268 8.16 59.19 39.46
C TYR A 268 7.47 58.47 40.62
N GLY A 269 7.69 57.17 40.83
CA GLY A 269 7.07 56.42 41.92
C GLY A 269 7.43 56.97 43.30
N SER A 270 8.69 57.37 43.50
CA SER A 270 9.17 57.95 44.76
C SER A 270 8.59 59.34 45.07
N LEU A 271 8.14 60.08 44.04
CA LEU A 271 7.43 61.37 44.19
C LEU A 271 5.96 61.20 44.60
N MET A 272 5.38 60.03 44.32
CA MET A 272 3.99 59.70 44.68
C MET A 272 3.87 59.10 46.08
N GLU A 273 4.96 58.54 46.63
CA GLU A 273 5.00 57.88 47.94
C GLU A 273 5.37 58.81 49.11
N SER A 274 5.93 60.01 48.84
CA SER A 274 6.21 60.99 49.88
C SER A 274 4.96 61.79 50.29
N ARG A 275 4.03 61.14 50.99
CA ARG A 275 3.07 61.84 51.85
C ARG A 275 3.78 62.19 53.17
N PRO A 276 3.93 63.45 53.57
CA PRO A 276 4.43 63.77 54.90
C PRO A 276 3.48 63.20 55.95
N SER A 277 4.01 62.35 56.83
CA SER A 277 3.28 61.78 57.96
C SER A 277 2.93 62.88 58.96
N THR A 278 1.73 63.42 58.89
CA THR A 278 1.12 64.10 60.04
C THR A 278 0.22 63.12 60.76
N SER A 279 0.84 62.28 61.60
CA SER A 279 0.11 61.68 62.72
C SER A 279 0.13 62.70 63.86
N PRO A 280 -1.02 63.11 64.41
CA PRO A 280 -1.03 63.91 65.62
C PRO A 280 -0.68 63.02 66.81
N ALA A 281 0.43 63.33 67.48
CA ALA A 281 0.66 62.88 68.85
C ALA A 281 -0.35 63.56 69.78
N ARG A 282 -0.76 62.82 70.82
CA ARG A 282 -1.56 63.31 71.95
C ARG A 282 -0.89 64.49 72.64
#